data_AF-A0A177N6W1-F1
#
_entry.id   AF-A0A177N6W1-F1
#
_cell.length_a   1.000
_cell.length_b   1.000
_cell.length_c   1.000
_cell.angle_alpha   90.00
_cell.angle_beta   90.00
_cell.angle_gamma   90.00
#
_symmetry.space_group_name_H-M   'P 1'
#
loop_
_entity.id
_entity.type
_entity.pdbx_description
1 polymer ?
#
loop_
_entity_poly.entity_id
_entity_poly.type
_entity_poly.pdbx_seq_one_letter_code
_entity_poly.pdbx_strand_id
1 'polypeptide(L)'
;MANYPDLTKFLAAASGGPGVFDDKVIPYLIKVWLDDYGRIGIAFDVVETEVDGFNYLFDIAAERLLAAFGVSRGRHGEPRDRSRMAGHPLSAGPLYHRGHAIPHTLGGPTDINLVPQLGAINVGPFRELEKRAVATPGSLYFTYWIYRTPRDQKPIAVDQGLLIPGRPPEIHHYRN
;
A
#
# COMPACT_ATOMS: atom_id res chain seq x y z
N MET A 1 -3.70 -11.06 -11.07
CA MET A 1 -3.75 -9.61 -10.83
C MET A 1 -5.04 -9.34 -10.11
N ALA A 2 -4.94 -8.61 -9.01
CA ALA A 2 -6.09 -8.21 -8.21
C ALA A 2 -7.14 -7.50 -9.08
N ASN A 3 -8.41 -7.73 -8.76
CA ASN A 3 -9.54 -7.04 -9.37
C ASN A 3 -10.46 -6.56 -8.26
N TYR A 4 -11.06 -5.39 -8.44
CA TYR A 4 -11.77 -4.68 -7.40
C TYR A 4 -13.25 -4.38 -7.77
N PRO A 5 -14.03 -5.36 -8.26
CA PRO A 5 -15.38 -5.11 -8.78
C PRO A 5 -16.34 -4.46 -7.76
N ASP A 6 -16.18 -4.76 -6.47
CA ASP A 6 -17.13 -4.29 -5.44
C ASP A 6 -16.80 -2.92 -4.86
N LEU A 7 -15.63 -2.34 -5.16
CA LEU A 7 -15.23 -1.05 -4.56
C LEU A 7 -16.18 0.08 -4.95
N THR A 8 -16.62 0.15 -6.20
CA THR A 8 -17.58 1.17 -6.65
C THR A 8 -18.87 1.09 -5.84
N LYS A 9 -19.36 -0.12 -5.57
CA LYS A 9 -20.56 -0.35 -4.77
C LYS A 9 -20.36 0.09 -3.31
N PHE A 10 -19.21 -0.25 -2.72
CA PHE A 10 -18.93 0.15 -1.34
C PHE A 10 -18.78 1.66 -1.19
N LEU A 11 -18.10 2.32 -2.12
CA LEU A 11 -17.90 3.78 -2.09
C LEU A 11 -19.18 4.57 -2.40
N ALA A 12 -20.08 4.03 -3.21
CA ALA A 12 -21.40 4.64 -3.42
C ALA A 12 -22.26 4.60 -2.15
N ALA A 13 -22.16 3.51 -1.37
CA ALA A 13 -22.86 3.36 -0.08
C ALA A 13 -22.21 4.14 1.07
N ALA A 14 -20.98 4.63 0.88
CA ALA A 14 -20.15 5.32 1.87
C ALA A 14 -20.56 6.77 2.16
N SER A 15 -21.59 7.30 1.51
CA SER A 15 -22.06 8.69 1.67
C SER A 15 -22.56 9.02 3.09
N GLY A 16 -22.56 8.05 4.03
CA GLY A 16 -23.02 8.18 5.42
C GLY A 16 -21.95 8.25 6.52
N GLY A 17 -20.64 8.19 6.23
CA GLY A 17 -19.59 8.40 7.25
C GLY A 17 -18.33 7.52 7.12
N PRO A 18 -17.28 7.78 7.93
CA PRO A 18 -15.96 7.16 7.81
C PRO A 18 -15.92 5.65 8.11
N GLY A 19 -16.89 5.10 8.86
CA GLY A 19 -16.90 3.67 9.26
C GLY A 19 -17.05 2.67 8.11
N VAL A 20 -17.45 3.12 6.92
CA VAL A 20 -17.55 2.25 5.73
C VAL A 20 -16.22 1.64 5.30
N PHE A 21 -15.09 2.31 5.60
CA PHE A 21 -13.79 1.76 5.27
C PHE A 21 -13.48 0.54 6.13
N ASP A 22 -13.64 0.67 7.43
CA ASP A 22 -13.32 -0.37 8.40
C ASP A 22 -14.27 -1.58 8.26
N ASP A 23 -15.56 -1.32 8.06
CA ASP A 23 -16.56 -2.39 8.06
C ASP A 23 -16.61 -3.20 6.76
N LYS A 24 -16.26 -2.59 5.61
CA LYS A 24 -16.51 -3.18 4.29
C LYS A 24 -15.31 -3.14 3.37
N VAL A 25 -14.72 -1.96 3.18
CA VAL A 25 -13.70 -1.76 2.14
C VAL A 25 -12.38 -2.43 2.52
N ILE A 26 -11.89 -2.23 3.74
CA ILE A 26 -10.63 -2.80 4.21
C ILE A 26 -10.69 -4.33 4.22
N PRO A 27 -11.68 -4.99 4.86
CA PRO A 27 -11.79 -6.45 4.83
C PRO A 27 -11.85 -7.02 3.41
N TYR A 28 -12.56 -6.33 2.51
CA TYR A 28 -12.62 -6.71 1.09
C TYR A 28 -11.26 -6.60 0.40
N LEU A 29 -10.55 -5.49 0.58
CA LEU A 29 -9.23 -5.28 -0.02
C LEU A 29 -8.23 -6.34 0.46
N ILE A 30 -8.17 -6.59 1.78
CA ILE A 30 -7.31 -7.63 2.36
C ILE A 30 -7.62 -8.99 1.73
N LYS A 31 -8.90 -9.37 1.62
CA LYS A 31 -9.31 -10.62 0.98
C LYS A 31 -8.83 -10.70 -0.48
N VAL A 32 -9.04 -9.64 -1.26
CA VAL A 32 -8.62 -9.59 -2.67
C VAL A 32 -7.10 -9.75 -2.81
N TRP A 33 -6.33 -9.08 -1.97
CA TRP A 33 -4.87 -9.14 -1.99
C TRP A 33 -4.35 -10.52 -1.58
N LEU A 34 -4.88 -11.11 -0.50
CA LEU A 34 -4.51 -12.45 -0.07
C LEU A 34 -4.90 -13.52 -1.10
N ASP A 35 -6.08 -13.39 -1.72
CA ASP A 35 -6.52 -14.30 -2.79
C ASP A 35 -5.61 -14.22 -4.02
N ASP A 36 -5.19 -13.02 -4.43
CA ASP A 36 -4.26 -12.85 -5.54
C ASP A 36 -2.85 -13.32 -5.19
N TYR A 37 -2.36 -13.01 -3.99
CA TYR A 37 -1.06 -13.43 -3.49
C TYR A 37 -0.96 -14.95 -3.35
N GLY A 38 -1.99 -15.62 -2.84
CA GLY A 38 -2.01 -17.08 -2.69
C GLY A 38 -1.88 -17.86 -4.00
N ARG A 39 -2.18 -17.24 -5.15
CA ARG A 39 -2.01 -17.86 -6.47
C ARG A 39 -0.56 -18.14 -6.85
N ILE A 40 0.41 -17.52 -6.18
CA ILE A 40 1.84 -17.79 -6.44
C ILE A 40 2.28 -19.15 -5.87
N GLY A 41 1.41 -19.86 -5.13
CA GLY A 41 1.59 -21.27 -4.76
C GLY A 41 2.51 -21.51 -3.56
N ILE A 42 2.50 -20.63 -2.56
CA ILE A 42 3.23 -20.82 -1.29
C ILE A 42 2.29 -20.97 -0.11
N ALA A 43 2.73 -21.70 0.91
CA ALA A 43 2.30 -21.40 2.27
C ALA A 43 2.86 -20.01 2.63
N PHE A 44 1.99 -19.07 2.94
CA PHE A 44 2.36 -17.73 3.40
C PHE A 44 1.97 -17.58 4.87
N ASP A 45 2.75 -16.80 5.60
CA ASP A 45 2.47 -16.44 7.00
C ASP A 45 2.32 -14.93 7.07
N VAL A 46 1.13 -14.45 6.72
CA VAL A 46 0.85 -13.01 6.63
C VAL A 46 0.29 -12.51 7.95
N VAL A 47 0.98 -11.54 8.53
CA VAL A 47 0.52 -10.79 9.71
C VAL A 47 0.14 -9.36 9.33
N GLU A 48 -0.78 -8.80 10.08
CA GLU A 48 -1.13 -7.39 10.03
C GLU A 48 -0.49 -6.66 11.23
N THR A 49 0.09 -5.49 10.99
CA THR A 49 0.60 -4.61 12.04
C THR A 49 0.26 -3.15 11.74
N GLU A 50 -0.01 -2.36 12.78
CA GLU A 50 -0.37 -0.95 12.66
C GLU A 50 0.78 -0.06 13.13
N VAL A 51 1.10 0.97 12.35
CA VAL A 51 2.00 2.06 12.76
C VAL A 51 1.43 3.38 12.30
N ASP A 52 1.31 4.35 13.22
CA ASP A 52 0.86 5.72 12.96
C ASP A 52 -0.48 5.83 12.20
N GLY A 53 -1.39 4.86 12.41
CA GLY A 53 -2.71 4.82 11.76
C GLY A 53 -2.72 4.17 10.37
N PHE A 54 -1.60 3.57 9.95
CA PHE A 54 -1.52 2.74 8.75
C PHE A 54 -1.24 1.28 9.10
N ASN A 55 -1.93 0.39 8.42
CA ASN A 55 -1.78 -1.05 8.54
C ASN A 55 -0.87 -1.58 7.44
N TYR A 56 -0.14 -2.62 7.78
CA TYR A 56 0.83 -3.30 6.91
C TYR A 56 0.55 -4.79 6.94
N LEU A 57 0.32 -5.39 5.76
CA LEU A 57 0.33 -6.83 5.60
C LEU A 57 1.75 -7.27 5.24
N PHE A 58 2.35 -8.08 6.11
CA PHE A 58 3.72 -8.55 5.95
C PHE A 58 3.76 -10.07 5.96
N ASP A 59 4.36 -10.67 4.94
CA ASP A 59 4.60 -12.12 4.92
C ASP A 59 5.91 -12.42 5.66
N ILE A 60 5.79 -13.02 6.85
CA ILE A 60 6.93 -13.39 7.68
C ILE A 60 7.74 -14.49 7.00
N ALA A 61 7.09 -15.47 6.39
CA ALA A 61 7.77 -16.61 5.77
C ALA A 61 8.62 -16.19 4.56
N ALA A 62 8.17 -15.18 3.82
CA ALA A 62 8.89 -14.62 2.67
C ALA A 62 9.66 -13.33 3.00
N GLU A 63 9.58 -12.82 4.24
CA GLU A 63 10.20 -11.58 4.70
C GLU A 63 9.91 -10.35 3.81
N ARG A 64 8.66 -10.19 3.35
CA ARG A 64 8.30 -9.11 2.42
C ARG A 64 6.95 -8.45 2.70
N LEU A 65 6.89 -7.16 2.38
CA LEU A 65 5.66 -6.38 2.46
C LEU A 65 4.70 -6.75 1.32
N LEU A 66 3.45 -7.04 1.66
CA LEU A 66 2.40 -7.33 0.69
C LEU A 66 1.55 -6.10 0.38
N ALA A 67 1.08 -5.40 1.41
CA ALA A 67 0.23 -4.23 1.25
C ALA A 67 0.44 -3.26 2.41
N ALA A 68 0.19 -1.98 2.16
CA ALA A 68 0.06 -0.98 3.20
C ALA A 68 -1.15 -0.09 2.92
N PHE A 69 -1.95 0.21 3.94
CA PHE A 69 -3.21 0.93 3.77
C PHE A 69 -3.62 1.67 5.03
N GLY A 70 -4.43 2.72 4.87
CA GLY A 70 -4.95 3.48 6.01
C GLY A 70 -5.77 4.68 5.58
N VAL A 71 -6.53 5.23 6.53
CA VAL A 71 -7.30 6.45 6.31
C VAL A 71 -6.39 7.65 6.52
N SER A 72 -6.19 8.45 5.47
CA SER A 72 -5.43 9.69 5.51
C SER A 72 -6.01 10.63 6.57
N ARG A 73 -5.16 11.09 7.49
CA ARG A 73 -5.48 12.16 8.45
C ARG A 73 -5.01 13.54 7.95
N GLY A 74 -4.58 13.62 6.68
CA GLY A 74 -3.93 14.80 6.12
C GLY A 74 -2.42 14.78 6.31
N ARG A 75 -1.79 15.96 6.29
CA ARG A 75 -0.33 16.09 6.37
C ARG A 75 0.19 15.70 7.76
N HIS A 76 1.04 14.67 7.80
CA HIS A 76 1.81 14.29 8.97
C HIS A 76 2.97 15.28 9.21
N GLY A 77 3.09 15.79 10.43
CA GLY A 77 4.05 16.84 10.79
C GLY A 77 5.38 16.35 11.35
N GLU A 78 5.49 15.08 11.72
CA GLU A 78 6.68 14.61 12.44
C GLU A 78 7.90 14.41 11.51
N PRO A 79 9.11 14.66 12.03
CA PRO A 79 10.34 14.45 11.28
C PRO A 79 10.56 12.97 10.94
N ARG A 80 11.13 12.72 9.76
CA ARG A 80 11.58 11.39 9.34
C ARG A 80 12.72 10.88 10.24
N ASP A 81 12.51 9.77 10.95
CA ASP A 81 13.59 9.06 11.64
C ASP A 81 14.44 8.29 10.60
N ARG A 82 15.64 8.80 10.32
CA ARG A 82 16.55 8.21 9.33
C ARG A 82 17.27 6.95 9.84
N SER A 83 17.32 6.74 11.16
CA SER A 83 18.14 5.69 11.78
C SER A 83 17.53 4.30 11.62
N ARG A 84 16.20 4.19 11.66
CA ARG A 84 15.45 2.92 11.54
C ARG A 84 15.46 2.30 10.15
N MET A 85 15.86 3.05 9.12
CA MET A 85 15.79 2.63 7.72
C MET A 85 17.14 2.16 7.16
N ALA A 86 18.19 2.05 7.99
CA ALA A 86 19.49 1.61 7.53
C ALA A 86 19.45 0.12 7.14
N GLY A 87 20.03 -0.23 5.98
CA GLY A 87 20.16 -1.62 5.54
C GLY A 87 19.00 -2.24 4.73
N HIS A 88 17.78 -1.69 4.79
CA HIS A 88 16.59 -2.30 4.15
C HIS A 88 15.89 -1.39 3.12
N PRO A 89 15.29 -1.95 2.05
CA PRO A 89 15.50 -3.32 1.58
C PRO A 89 16.92 -3.46 1.00
N LEU A 90 17.39 -4.70 0.86
CA LEU A 90 18.62 -4.98 0.12
C LEU A 90 18.51 -4.41 -1.30
N SER A 91 19.59 -3.79 -1.79
CA SER A 91 19.60 -3.12 -3.10
C SER A 91 19.17 -4.07 -4.21
N ALA A 92 18.19 -3.67 -5.03
CA ALA A 92 17.77 -4.41 -6.22
C ALA A 92 18.45 -3.90 -7.51
N GLY A 93 19.58 -3.19 -7.38
CA GLY A 93 20.33 -2.59 -8.48
C GLY A 93 20.12 -1.07 -8.63
N PRO A 94 20.88 -0.42 -9.51
CA PRO A 94 21.01 1.04 -9.55
C PRO A 94 19.76 1.79 -10.01
N LEU A 95 18.81 1.09 -10.65
CA LEU A 95 17.55 1.67 -11.13
C LEU A 95 16.43 1.65 -10.06
N TYR A 96 16.67 0.98 -8.94
CA TYR A 96 15.68 0.78 -7.88
C TYR A 96 15.99 1.66 -6.68
N HIS A 97 14.96 2.35 -6.22
CA HIS A 97 14.97 3.15 -5.01
C HIS A 97 14.33 2.36 -3.85
N ARG A 98 14.48 2.89 -2.64
CA ARG A 98 13.66 2.51 -1.48
C ARG A 98 12.30 3.17 -1.63
N GLY A 99 11.38 2.48 -2.28
CA GLY A 99 10.00 2.92 -2.46
C GLY A 99 9.24 2.85 -1.15
N HIS A 100 8.55 3.92 -0.78
CA HIS A 100 7.69 3.91 0.40
C HIS A 100 6.30 3.44 -0.01
N ALA A 101 5.75 2.45 0.69
CA ALA A 101 4.38 2.02 0.49
C ALA A 101 3.39 3.09 0.98
N ILE A 102 3.66 3.68 2.14
CA ILE A 102 3.01 4.88 2.69
C ILE A 102 4.04 6.02 2.73
N PRO A 103 3.81 7.17 2.08
CA PRO A 103 4.75 8.28 2.12
C PRO A 103 4.89 8.83 3.54
N HIS A 104 6.08 9.33 3.88
CA HIS A 104 6.31 9.99 5.18
C HIS A 104 5.34 11.13 5.47
N THR A 105 4.90 11.86 4.44
CA THR A 105 3.93 12.96 4.59
C THR A 105 2.53 12.50 5.01
N LEU A 106 2.25 11.18 4.94
CA LEU A 106 1.06 10.57 5.51
C LEU A 106 1.32 9.89 6.86
N GLY A 107 2.57 9.67 7.26
CA GLY A 107 2.92 8.98 8.50
C GLY A 107 3.47 7.56 8.30
N GLY A 108 4.21 7.29 7.22
CA GLY A 108 4.91 6.01 7.02
C GLY A 108 6.41 6.02 7.36
N PRO A 109 6.86 6.10 8.64
CA PRO A 109 8.27 6.20 8.98
C PRO A 109 9.02 4.87 9.12
N THR A 110 8.37 3.71 8.91
CA THR A 110 8.94 2.41 9.25
C THR A 110 9.77 1.74 8.15
N ASP A 111 10.58 0.77 8.54
CA ASP A 111 11.42 -0.08 7.68
C ASP A 111 10.62 -1.11 6.89
N ILE A 112 9.60 -1.72 7.50
CA ILE A 112 8.65 -2.62 6.82
C ILE A 112 7.89 -1.95 5.67
N ASN A 113 7.86 -0.61 5.66
CA ASN A 113 7.20 0.23 4.66
C ASN A 113 8.01 0.36 3.36
N LEU A 114 9.15 -0.33 3.24
CA LEU A 114 10.06 -0.18 2.12
C LEU A 114 10.06 -1.39 1.19
N VAL A 115 9.99 -1.11 -0.09
CA VAL A 115 10.14 -2.12 -1.15
C VAL A 115 11.10 -1.65 -2.23
N PRO A 116 11.76 -2.57 -2.97
CA PRO A 116 12.50 -2.19 -4.16
C PRO A 116 11.54 -1.68 -5.23
N GLN A 117 11.61 -0.38 -5.55
CA GLN A 117 10.72 0.28 -6.50
C GLN A 117 11.53 1.00 -7.59
N LEU A 118 11.13 0.88 -8.87
CA LEU A 118 11.78 1.63 -9.95
C LEU A 118 11.76 3.13 -9.67
N GLY A 119 12.93 3.77 -9.80
CA GLY A 119 13.07 5.20 -9.53
C GLY A 119 12.13 6.08 -10.36
N ALA A 120 11.88 5.68 -11.62
CA ALA A 120 10.95 6.36 -12.52
C ALA A 120 9.50 6.38 -12.00
N ILE A 121 9.10 5.35 -11.25
CA ILE A 121 7.77 5.24 -10.65
C ILE A 121 7.75 6.01 -9.33
N ASN A 122 8.72 5.74 -8.45
CA ASN A 122 8.83 6.30 -7.11
C ASN A 122 8.90 7.85 -7.09
N VAL A 123 9.60 8.44 -8.07
CA VAL A 123 9.76 9.91 -8.13
C VAL A 123 8.70 10.58 -9.01
N GLY A 124 8.02 9.81 -9.86
CA GLY A 124 7.04 10.29 -10.82
C GLY A 124 5.59 10.03 -10.36
N PRO A 125 4.87 9.12 -11.05
CA PRO A 125 3.41 9.01 -10.95
C PRO A 125 2.88 8.65 -9.56
N PHE A 126 3.69 7.97 -8.72
CA PHE A 126 3.29 7.66 -7.33
C PHE A 126 2.94 8.91 -6.52
N ARG A 127 3.68 10.01 -6.75
CA ARG A 127 3.52 11.24 -5.96
C ARG A 127 2.19 11.94 -6.19
N GLU A 128 1.51 11.67 -7.30
CA GLU A 128 0.24 12.33 -7.62
C GLU A 128 -0.87 11.90 -6.67
N LEU A 129 -1.03 10.59 -6.48
CA LEU A 129 -1.99 10.01 -5.55
C LEU A 129 -1.61 10.30 -4.09
N GLU A 130 -0.31 10.24 -3.75
CA GLU A 130 0.17 10.59 -2.41
C GLU A 130 -0.18 12.03 -2.01
N LYS A 131 0.09 13.00 -2.88
CA LYS A 131 -0.24 14.42 -2.64
C LYS A 131 -1.74 14.62 -2.47
N ARG A 132 -2.55 13.89 -3.25
CA ARG A 132 -4.02 13.97 -3.16
C ARG A 132 -4.56 13.32 -1.90
N ALA A 133 -3.98 12.20 -1.45
CA ALA A 133 -4.31 11.58 -0.17
C ALA A 133 -4.05 12.56 0.97
N VAL A 134 -2.89 13.23 0.97
CA VAL A 134 -2.55 14.29 1.96
C VAL A 134 -3.55 15.44 1.90
N ALA A 135 -3.97 15.87 0.71
CA ALA A 135 -4.92 16.96 0.54
C ALA A 135 -6.39 16.57 0.82
N THR A 136 -6.68 15.29 1.03
CA THR A 136 -8.04 14.76 1.23
C THR A 136 -8.12 13.91 2.51
N PRO A 137 -8.10 14.53 3.71
CA PRO A 137 -8.32 13.79 4.95
C PRO A 137 -9.65 13.00 4.91
N GLY A 138 -9.66 11.83 5.51
CA GLY A 138 -10.79 10.90 5.46
C GLY A 138 -10.89 10.11 4.15
N SER A 139 -9.90 10.18 3.26
CA SER A 139 -9.75 9.23 2.15
C SER A 139 -8.92 8.03 2.58
N LEU A 140 -9.21 6.85 2.02
CA LEU A 140 -8.39 5.67 2.22
C LEU A 140 -7.31 5.62 1.12
N TYR A 141 -6.06 5.49 1.53
CA TYR A 141 -4.93 5.29 0.63
C TYR A 141 -4.37 3.88 0.82
N PHE A 142 -3.98 3.22 -0.26
CA PHE A 142 -3.32 1.92 -0.18
C PHE A 142 -2.28 1.69 -1.27
N THR A 143 -1.37 0.75 -1.00
CA THR A 143 -0.53 0.09 -2.00
C THR A 143 -0.61 -1.42 -1.83
N TYR A 144 -0.65 -2.16 -2.94
CA TYR A 144 -0.57 -3.62 -2.98
C TYR A 144 0.53 -4.06 -3.94
N TRP A 145 1.53 -4.76 -3.43
CA TRP A 145 2.73 -5.17 -4.15
C TRP A 145 2.56 -6.59 -4.71
N ILE A 146 2.77 -6.72 -6.02
CA ILE A 146 2.48 -7.96 -6.75
C ILE A 146 3.80 -8.69 -7.03
N TYR A 147 3.87 -9.96 -6.66
CA TYR A 147 5.05 -10.80 -6.82
C TYR A 147 4.81 -11.89 -7.88
N ARG A 148 5.87 -12.26 -8.61
CA ARG A 148 5.78 -13.30 -9.65
C ARG A 148 5.94 -14.69 -9.08
N THR A 149 6.89 -14.85 -8.16
CA THR A 149 7.25 -16.16 -7.63
C THR A 149 7.32 -16.16 -6.09
N PRO A 150 7.22 -17.35 -5.49
CA PRO A 150 7.49 -17.60 -4.07
C PRO A 150 8.75 -16.93 -3.51
N ARG A 151 9.82 -16.86 -4.31
CA ARG A 151 11.17 -16.51 -3.83
C ARG A 151 11.58 -15.07 -4.13
N ASP A 152 10.77 -14.33 -4.90
CA ASP A 152 11.12 -12.98 -5.30
C ASP A 152 10.99 -11.99 -4.14
N GLN A 153 12.08 -11.31 -3.80
CA GLN A 153 12.05 -10.16 -2.89
C GLN A 153 11.60 -8.87 -3.58
N LYS A 154 11.62 -8.85 -4.91
CA LYS A 154 11.26 -7.70 -5.73
C LYS A 154 9.85 -7.87 -6.30
N PRO A 155 8.91 -6.95 -6.04
CA PRO A 155 7.62 -7.00 -6.69
C PRO A 155 7.76 -6.64 -8.17
N ILE A 156 6.94 -7.27 -9.02
CA ILE A 156 6.88 -7.04 -10.47
C ILE A 156 5.89 -5.93 -10.86
N ALA A 157 5.00 -5.57 -9.93
CA ALA A 157 4.02 -4.52 -10.13
C ALA A 157 3.48 -4.04 -8.79
N VAL A 158 2.71 -2.95 -8.84
CA VAL A 158 2.02 -2.39 -7.69
C VAL A 158 0.69 -1.77 -8.13
N ASP A 159 -0.35 -2.03 -7.34
CA ASP A 159 -1.58 -1.26 -7.37
C ASP A 159 -1.50 -0.16 -6.31
N GLN A 160 -1.68 1.09 -6.72
CA GLN A 160 -1.77 2.25 -5.83
C GLN A 160 -3.20 2.78 -5.90
N GLY A 161 -3.87 2.91 -4.75
CA GLY A 161 -5.27 3.31 -4.70
C GLY A 161 -5.53 4.51 -3.79
N LEU A 162 -6.48 5.35 -4.20
CA LEU A 162 -7.06 6.42 -3.40
C LEU A 162 -8.58 6.32 -3.47
N LEU A 163 -9.20 6.03 -2.34
CA LEU A 163 -10.64 5.85 -2.23
C LEU A 163 -11.24 7.01 -1.44
N ILE A 164 -12.16 7.73 -2.06
CA ILE A 164 -12.85 8.87 -1.47
C ILE A 164 -14.34 8.49 -1.35
N PRO A 165 -14.97 8.61 -0.17
CA PRO A 165 -16.39 8.31 -0.02
C PRO A 165 -17.26 9.04 -1.03
N GLY A 166 -18.20 8.34 -1.65
CA GLY A 166 -19.09 8.90 -2.67
C GLY A 166 -18.45 9.15 -4.04
N ARG A 167 -17.18 8.81 -4.25
CA ARG A 167 -16.51 8.90 -5.55
C ARG A 167 -16.18 7.51 -6.10
N PRO A 168 -16.07 7.35 -7.43
CA PRO A 168 -15.51 6.14 -8.02
C PRO A 168 -14.11 5.83 -7.46
N PRO A 169 -13.73 4.55 -7.32
CA PRO A 169 -12.39 4.19 -6.88
C PRO A 169 -11.36 4.63 -7.92
N GLU A 170 -10.26 5.22 -7.44
CA GLU A 170 -9.12 5.56 -8.27
C GLU A 170 -7.97 4.61 -7.93
N ILE A 171 -7.61 3.74 -8.88
CA ILE A 171 -6.58 2.73 -8.71
C ILE A 171 -5.69 2.75 -9.95
N HIS A 172 -4.39 2.92 -9.73
CA HIS A 172 -3.38 2.92 -10.77
C HIS A 172 -2.51 1.67 -10.65
N HIS A 173 -2.29 1.01 -11.77
CA HIS A 173 -1.41 -0.16 -11.87
C HIS A 173 -0.08 0.24 -12.51
N TYR A 174 1.03 -0.05 -11.83
CA TYR A 174 2.37 0.25 -12.32
C TYR A 174 3.22 -1.01 -12.39
N ARG A 175 3.90 -1.24 -13.52
CA ARG A 175 4.91 -2.31 -13.64
C ARG A 175 6.22 -1.87 -12.98
N ASN A 176 6.80 -2.74 -12.16
CA ASN A 176 8.01 -2.49 -11.37
C ASN A 176 9.21 -3.35 -11.82
#